data_AF-A0A1F7JN38-F1
#
_entry.id   AF-A0A1F7JN38-F1
#
_cell.length_a   1.000
_cell.length_b   1.000
_cell.length_c   1.000
_cell.angle_alpha   90.00
_cell.angle_beta   90.00
_cell.angle_gamma   90.00
#
_symmetry.space_group_name_H-M   'P 1'
#
loop_
_entity.id
_entity.type
_entity.pdbx_description
1 polymer ?
#
loop_
_entity_poly.entity_id
_entity_poly.type
_entity_poly.pdbx_seq_one_letter_code
_entity_poly.pdbx_strand_id
1 'polypeptide(L)'
;MRKTIASLSCAALLLANAAGVLAQTTTVVTNSGSNANISNNSTSTTVVSTQQSNNAVVTQSSTNMVNTGGNTLSGNIAPGTGCGTCVSGSVDLTTGAGTASTVQEVDVNKNTAATEVTGGNATSVMDVVNTGNNLNVNAGATSTTVVGTSQTNNAMVSQGSMNMVNTGGNDLLNNIGNVSATTGAGAAGTVQKVTANENTALTIVQPAPTTVLPPMCGLNPCLGGLVGGNGTYTVVTNTGKNLNVSNNTNNTTVVTTGQSNKLFSMQYAGNFVNTGDNLLKKNIGGTSLTTGAGLGTTLMELTANKNVAGTAVGSSEMPLGGSLLDVVNTGANANVSAGATDTTVVGGSQTNFSLLWQKTCNVVTTGVNGVLKNIGVTSTVTGVAGGGVGQSTTANSNMYLVTTGPLGLLGLLAFLL
;
A
#
# COMPACT_ATOMS: atom_id res chain seq x y z
N MET A 1 -31.38 12.78 -10.58
CA MET A 1 -30.34 11.76 -10.31
C MET A 1 -29.17 12.43 -9.62
N ARG A 2 -28.79 12.01 -8.41
CA ARG A 2 -27.58 12.48 -7.74
C ARG A 2 -26.52 11.39 -7.85
N LYS A 3 -25.49 11.61 -8.67
CA LYS A 3 -24.29 10.78 -8.74
C LYS A 3 -23.19 11.55 -8.03
N THR A 4 -22.80 11.10 -6.84
CA THR A 4 -21.65 11.67 -6.13
C THR A 4 -20.45 10.78 -6.45
N ILE A 5 -19.41 11.37 -7.04
CA ILE A 5 -18.11 10.72 -7.26
C ILE A 5 -17.15 11.39 -6.29
N ALA A 6 -16.54 10.62 -5.40
CA ALA A 6 -15.45 11.07 -4.55
C ALA A 6 -14.21 10.27 -4.92
N SER A 7 -13.14 10.98 -5.31
CA SER A 7 -11.80 10.44 -5.45
C SER A 7 -10.90 11.06 -4.39
N LEU A 8 -10.18 10.22 -3.67
CA LEU A 8 -9.15 10.64 -2.71
C LEU A 8 -7.87 9.90 -3.06
N SER A 9 -6.78 10.65 -3.24
CA SER A 9 -5.45 10.08 -3.39
C SER A 9 -4.46 10.62 -2.36
N CYS A 10 -3.82 9.71 -1.63
CA CYS A 10 -2.75 10.02 -0.70
C CYS A 10 -1.59 9.05 -0.95
N ALA A 11 -0.52 9.57 -1.53
CA ALA A 11 0.74 8.87 -1.70
C ALA A 11 1.84 9.60 -0.92
N ALA A 12 2.62 8.87 -0.13
CA ALA A 12 3.79 9.38 0.56
C ALA A 12 5.03 8.75 -0.09
N LEU A 13 5.89 9.60 -0.67
CA LEU A 13 7.19 9.19 -1.19
C LEU A 13 8.28 9.73 -0.26
N LEU A 14 9.14 8.83 0.23
CA LEU A 14 10.33 9.19 0.98
C LEU A 14 11.56 8.68 0.24
N LEU A 15 12.44 9.60 -0.12
CA LEU A 15 13.79 9.27 -0.58
C LEU A 15 14.77 9.62 0.53
N ALA A 16 15.52 8.62 0.99
CA ALA A 16 16.56 8.79 1.99
C ALA A 16 17.90 8.40 1.39
N ASN A 17 18.78 9.38 1.24
CA ASN A 17 20.17 9.17 0.86
C ASN A 17 21.04 9.48 2.07
N ALA A 18 21.81 8.50 2.53
CA ALA A 18 22.73 8.68 3.66
C ALA A 18 24.14 8.28 3.24
N ALA A 19 25.07 9.23 3.40
CA ALA A 19 26.49 8.92 3.31
C ALA A 19 26.91 8.12 4.55
N GLY A 20 27.77 7.12 4.35
CA GLY A 20 28.38 6.38 5.45
C GLY A 20 29.28 7.28 6.27
N VAL A 21 29.34 7.04 7.58
CA VAL A 21 30.30 7.73 8.45
C VAL A 21 31.71 7.20 8.16
N LEU A 22 32.66 8.10 7.95
CA LEU A 22 34.09 7.77 7.80
C LEU A 22 34.80 7.92 9.14
N ALA A 23 35.45 6.84 9.58
CA ALA A 23 36.38 6.86 10.69
C ALA A 23 37.75 6.36 10.21
N GLN A 24 38.77 7.22 10.26
CA GLN A 24 40.13 6.86 9.88
C GLN A 24 41.11 7.20 10.99
N THR A 25 41.97 6.25 11.32
CA THR A 25 43.07 6.44 12.28
C THR A 25 44.39 6.01 11.66
N THR A 26 45.40 6.88 11.72
CA THR A 26 46.74 6.62 11.20
C THR A 26 47.75 6.70 12.33
N THR A 27 48.56 5.64 12.49
CA THR A 27 49.57 5.52 13.53
C THR A 27 50.90 5.14 12.90
N VAL A 28 51.93 5.96 13.10
CA VAL A 28 53.30 5.68 12.65
C VAL A 28 54.20 5.64 13.88
N VAL A 29 54.93 4.54 14.08
CA VAL A 29 55.76 4.34 15.27
C VAL A 29 57.14 3.83 14.88
N THR A 30 58.17 4.53 15.35
CA THR A 30 59.55 4.03 15.35
C THR A 30 59.97 3.79 16.79
N ASN A 31 60.29 2.55 17.16
CA ASN A 31 60.65 2.18 18.53
C ASN A 31 61.94 1.35 18.58
N SER A 32 62.83 1.67 19.51
CA SER A 32 64.04 0.90 19.81
C SER A 32 64.05 0.29 21.21
N GLY A 33 63.03 0.57 22.04
CA GLY A 33 62.84 -0.01 23.36
C GLY A 33 62.20 -1.39 23.33
N SER A 34 62.29 -2.15 24.42
CA SER A 34 61.61 -3.45 24.54
C SER A 34 60.23 -3.30 25.21
N ASN A 35 59.33 -4.26 24.96
CA ASN A 35 57.96 -4.35 25.53
C ASN A 35 57.00 -3.25 25.03
N ALA A 36 57.08 -2.87 23.76
CA ALA A 36 56.15 -1.91 23.17
C ALA A 36 54.80 -2.57 22.85
N ASN A 37 53.71 -1.88 23.19
CA ASN A 37 52.35 -2.27 22.83
C ASN A 37 51.70 -1.14 22.04
N ILE A 38 51.40 -1.40 20.77
CA ILE A 38 50.87 -0.41 19.84
C ILE A 38 49.49 -0.88 19.40
N SER A 39 48.47 -0.06 19.62
CA SER A 39 47.10 -0.33 19.16
C SER A 39 46.61 0.79 18.27
N ASN A 40 46.01 0.45 17.13
CA ASN A 40 45.32 1.41 16.27
C ASN A 40 43.97 0.82 15.84
N ASN A 41 42.88 1.35 16.39
CA ASN A 41 41.55 0.85 16.14
C ASN A 41 40.66 1.96 15.62
N SER A 42 39.87 1.66 14.58
CA SER A 42 38.85 2.54 14.03
C SER A 42 37.48 1.88 14.11
N THR A 43 36.45 2.66 14.40
CA THR A 43 35.07 2.17 14.45
C THR A 43 34.13 3.18 13.81
N SER A 44 33.27 2.69 12.92
CA SER A 44 32.22 3.48 12.30
C SER A 44 30.86 2.80 12.45
N THR A 45 29.81 3.59 12.65
CA THR A 45 28.44 3.10 12.72
C THR A 45 27.52 4.05 11.95
N THR A 46 26.84 3.52 10.94
CA THR A 46 25.84 4.25 10.16
C THR A 46 24.48 3.62 10.46
N VAL A 47 23.54 4.40 10.98
CA VAL A 47 22.16 3.96 11.23
C VAL A 47 21.20 4.83 10.44
N VAL A 48 20.39 4.20 9.59
CA VAL A 48 19.34 4.86 8.82
C VAL A 48 18.02 4.18 9.13
N SER A 49 17.06 4.97 9.62
CA SER A 49 15.70 4.51 9.84
C SER A 49 14.74 5.37 9.05
N THR A 50 13.90 4.72 8.25
CA THR A 50 12.81 5.36 7.54
C THR A 50 11.49 4.78 8.05
N GLN A 51 10.57 5.65 8.43
CA GLN A 51 9.25 5.25 8.91
C GLN A 51 8.18 6.07 8.18
N GLN A 52 7.21 5.38 7.60
CA GLN A 52 6.03 5.98 6.99
C GLN A 52 4.78 5.31 7.53
N SER A 53 3.80 6.13 7.89
CA SER A 53 2.47 5.65 8.27
C SER A 53 1.41 6.50 7.59
N ASN A 54 0.49 5.82 6.91
CA ASN A 54 -0.68 6.44 6.31
C ASN A 54 -1.94 5.78 6.87
N ASN A 55 -2.90 6.62 7.25
CA ASN A 55 -4.21 6.18 7.71
C ASN A 55 -5.26 6.96 6.92
N ALA A 56 -6.20 6.24 6.31
CA ALA A 56 -7.27 6.84 5.54
C ALA A 56 -8.61 6.27 5.99
N VAL A 57 -9.58 7.17 6.18
CA VAL A 57 -10.97 6.82 6.42
C VAL A 57 -11.80 7.55 5.37
N VAL A 58 -12.46 6.78 4.51
CA VAL A 58 -13.31 7.34 3.45
C VAL A 58 -14.71 6.79 3.61
N THR A 59 -15.68 7.66 3.83
CA THR A 59 -17.09 7.30 3.97
C THR A 59 -17.92 8.10 2.98
N GLN A 60 -18.75 7.40 2.21
CA GLN A 60 -19.70 8.04 1.31
C GLN A 60 -21.09 7.44 1.53
N SER A 61 -22.08 8.31 1.69
CA SER A 61 -23.48 7.90 1.75
C SER A 61 -24.34 8.73 0.80
N SER A 62 -25.35 8.12 0.23
CA SER A 62 -26.42 8.80 -0.49
C SER A 62 -27.76 8.25 -0.06
N THR A 63 -28.69 9.16 0.24
CA THR A 63 -30.06 8.82 0.55
C THR A 63 -30.98 9.60 -0.36
N ASN A 64 -31.88 8.88 -1.03
CA ASN A 64 -32.97 9.50 -1.79
C ASN A 64 -34.30 9.12 -1.13
N MET A 65 -35.15 10.12 -0.93
CA MET A 65 -36.48 9.93 -0.37
C MET A 65 -37.49 10.57 -1.33
N VAL A 66 -38.41 9.75 -1.83
CA VAL A 66 -39.51 10.18 -2.69
C VAL A 66 -40.80 9.88 -1.95
N ASN A 67 -41.57 10.92 -1.64
CA ASN A 67 -42.90 10.81 -1.07
C ASN A 67 -43.89 11.52 -1.98
N THR A 68 -44.72 10.74 -2.65
CA THR A 68 -45.69 11.25 -3.64
C THR A 68 -47.03 10.54 -3.50
N GLY A 69 -47.38 10.07 -2.30
CA GLY A 69 -48.62 9.34 -2.07
C GLY A 69 -49.77 10.17 -1.53
N GLY A 70 -50.96 9.55 -1.50
CA GLY A 70 -52.19 10.21 -1.06
C GLY A 70 -52.87 11.01 -2.15
N ASN A 71 -52.75 10.60 -3.42
CA ASN A 71 -53.38 11.32 -4.54
C ASN A 71 -54.77 10.77 -4.83
N THR A 72 -55.69 11.66 -5.18
CA THR A 72 -57.03 11.31 -5.64
C THR A 72 -57.32 12.00 -6.97
N LEU A 73 -57.61 11.21 -8.01
CA LEU A 73 -58.13 11.70 -9.28
C LEU A 73 -59.57 11.25 -9.43
N SER A 74 -60.50 12.19 -9.43
CA SER A 74 -61.93 11.88 -9.51
C SER A 74 -62.66 12.74 -10.54
N GLY A 75 -63.51 12.11 -11.36
CA GLY A 75 -64.44 12.80 -12.25
C GLY A 75 -63.81 13.44 -13.48
N ASN A 76 -62.61 13.01 -13.88
CA ASN A 76 -61.95 13.52 -15.08
C ASN A 76 -62.47 12.82 -16.33
N ILE A 77 -62.53 13.56 -17.44
CA ILE A 77 -62.89 13.05 -18.76
C ILE A 77 -61.67 13.26 -19.67
N ALA A 78 -61.11 12.19 -20.19
CA ALA A 78 -59.95 12.29 -21.06
C ALA A 78 -60.35 12.96 -22.39
N PRO A 79 -59.57 13.94 -22.88
CA PRO A 79 -59.85 14.57 -24.17
C PRO A 79 -59.71 13.55 -25.29
N GLY A 80 -60.77 13.35 -26.07
CA GLY A 80 -60.71 12.55 -27.29
C GLY A 80 -59.99 13.35 -28.38
N THR A 81 -58.94 12.78 -28.96
CA THR A 81 -58.45 13.28 -30.26
C THR A 81 -59.49 12.93 -31.32
N GLY A 82 -59.93 13.93 -32.08
CA GLY A 82 -61.08 13.86 -32.98
C GLY A 82 -61.17 12.61 -33.88
N CYS A 83 -62.42 12.23 -34.15
CA CYS A 83 -62.89 11.02 -34.82
C CYS A 83 -62.13 10.59 -36.09
N GLY A 84 -61.85 9.29 -36.17
CA GLY A 84 -61.47 8.56 -37.39
C GLY A 84 -60.98 7.15 -37.06
N THR A 85 -60.22 7.04 -35.98
CA THR A 85 -59.93 5.81 -35.24
C THR A 85 -59.97 6.21 -33.76
N CYS A 86 -60.90 5.67 -32.98
CA CYS A 86 -61.16 6.09 -31.60
C CYS A 86 -59.95 5.79 -30.68
N VAL A 87 -58.94 6.66 -30.68
CA VAL A 87 -57.90 6.65 -29.64
C VAL A 87 -58.51 7.35 -28.43
N SER A 88 -58.91 6.56 -27.43
CA SER A 88 -59.37 7.08 -26.16
C SER A 88 -58.22 7.86 -25.51
N GLY A 89 -58.45 9.12 -25.15
CA GLY A 89 -57.52 9.84 -24.28
C GLY A 89 -57.35 9.09 -22.94
N SER A 90 -56.30 9.45 -22.19
CA SER A 90 -56.00 8.84 -20.89
C SER A 90 -56.21 9.78 -19.70
N VAL A 91 -56.57 9.19 -18.56
CA VAL A 91 -56.49 9.80 -17.22
C VAL A 91 -55.43 9.02 -16.46
N ASP A 92 -54.27 9.64 -16.26
CA ASP A 92 -53.08 8.98 -15.74
C ASP A 92 -52.65 9.58 -14.40
N LEU A 93 -52.46 8.72 -13.40
CA LEU A 93 -51.75 9.04 -12.17
C LEU A 93 -50.39 8.34 -12.20
N THR A 94 -49.31 9.13 -12.20
CA THR A 94 -47.95 8.63 -12.01
C THR A 94 -47.39 9.22 -10.74
N THR A 95 -47.03 8.36 -9.77
CA THR A 95 -46.35 8.79 -8.55
C THR A 95 -44.83 8.61 -8.68
N GLY A 96 -44.07 9.37 -7.91
CA GLY A 96 -42.64 9.56 -8.10
C GLY A 96 -41.82 8.28 -7.93
N ALA A 97 -40.91 8.06 -8.88
CA ALA A 97 -39.87 7.05 -8.79
C ALA A 97 -38.60 7.64 -8.16
N GLY A 98 -37.80 6.79 -7.51
CA GLY A 98 -36.57 7.21 -6.84
C GLY A 98 -35.39 6.32 -7.19
N THR A 99 -34.22 6.94 -7.36
CA THR A 99 -32.95 6.22 -7.50
C THR A 99 -31.88 6.87 -6.64
N ALA A 100 -31.28 6.09 -5.75
CA ALA A 100 -30.07 6.46 -5.02
C ALA A 100 -28.89 5.67 -5.56
N SER A 101 -27.83 6.34 -5.98
CA SER A 101 -26.60 5.65 -6.37
C SER A 101 -25.37 6.38 -5.87
N THR A 102 -24.39 5.61 -5.43
CA THR A 102 -23.06 6.09 -5.10
C THR A 102 -22.02 5.34 -5.93
N VAL A 103 -21.05 6.08 -6.45
CA VAL A 103 -19.83 5.53 -7.04
C VAL A 103 -18.65 6.11 -6.28
N GLN A 104 -17.83 5.24 -5.69
CA GLN A 104 -16.66 5.63 -4.92
C GLN A 104 -15.44 4.98 -5.56
N GLU A 105 -14.47 5.81 -5.94
CA GLU A 105 -13.18 5.35 -6.42
C GLU A 105 -12.13 5.88 -5.45
N VAL A 106 -11.49 4.98 -4.70
CA VAL A 106 -10.55 5.34 -3.64
C VAL A 106 -9.16 4.87 -4.04
N ASP A 107 -8.19 5.79 -4.12
CA ASP A 107 -6.78 5.46 -4.35
C ASP A 107 -5.90 5.93 -3.17
N VAL A 108 -5.96 5.23 -2.03
CA VAL A 108 -5.38 5.76 -0.77
C VAL A 108 -4.28 4.90 -0.18
N ASN A 109 -3.42 5.54 0.61
CA ASN A 109 -2.38 4.90 1.41
C ASN A 109 -1.37 4.14 0.56
N LYS A 110 -0.68 4.85 -0.31
CA LYS A 110 0.52 4.36 -0.99
C LYS A 110 1.74 4.90 -0.26
N ASN A 111 2.52 4.03 0.38
CA ASN A 111 3.83 4.38 0.93
C ASN A 111 4.90 3.85 0.00
N THR A 112 5.74 4.75 -0.50
CA THR A 112 6.94 4.38 -1.23
C THR A 112 8.14 4.94 -0.49
N ALA A 113 9.08 4.07 -0.15
CA ALA A 113 10.35 4.43 0.46
C ALA A 113 11.48 3.89 -0.42
N ALA A 114 12.38 4.76 -0.81
CA ALA A 114 13.64 4.39 -1.43
C ALA A 114 14.77 4.87 -0.52
N THR A 115 15.57 3.95 -0.03
CA THR A 115 16.70 4.24 0.85
C THR A 115 17.97 3.77 0.17
N GLU A 116 18.90 4.69 -0.06
CA GLU A 116 20.24 4.41 -0.53
C GLU A 116 21.23 4.82 0.55
N VAL A 117 22.06 3.87 0.99
CA VAL A 117 23.05 4.07 2.04
C VAL A 117 24.41 3.62 1.54
N THR A 118 25.40 4.49 1.64
CA THR A 118 26.78 4.06 1.58
C THR A 118 27.15 3.43 2.92
N GLY A 119 27.64 2.19 2.92
CA GLY A 119 28.09 1.51 4.13
C GLY A 119 29.09 2.36 4.92
N GLY A 120 29.10 2.22 6.24
CA GLY A 120 30.12 2.86 7.08
C GLY A 120 31.54 2.47 6.64
N ASN A 121 32.46 3.41 6.75
CA ASN A 121 33.88 3.19 6.48
C ASN A 121 34.66 3.30 7.80
N ALA A 122 35.29 2.21 8.21
CA ALA A 122 36.30 2.22 9.27
C ALA A 122 37.65 1.82 8.67
N THR A 123 38.65 2.68 8.81
CA THR A 123 39.99 2.43 8.31
C THR A 123 41.02 2.60 9.43
N SER A 124 41.84 1.59 9.69
CA SER A 124 42.99 1.68 10.58
C SER A 124 44.28 1.47 9.80
N VAL A 125 45.17 2.46 9.82
CA VAL A 125 46.46 2.44 9.11
C VAL A 125 47.59 2.49 10.11
N MET A 126 48.47 1.49 10.11
CA MET A 126 49.57 1.39 11.05
C MET A 126 50.89 1.06 10.36
N ASP A 127 51.90 1.90 10.57
CA ASP A 127 53.28 1.67 10.15
C ASP A 127 54.17 1.59 11.39
N VAL A 128 54.85 0.46 11.59
CA VAL A 128 55.70 0.22 12.76
C VAL A 128 57.07 -0.22 12.33
N VAL A 129 58.10 0.53 12.73
CA VAL A 129 59.50 0.12 12.66
C VAL A 129 60.00 -0.12 14.08
N ASN A 130 60.38 -1.35 14.41
CA ASN A 130 60.82 -1.73 15.74
C ASN A 130 62.14 -2.50 15.74
N THR A 131 63.08 -2.06 16.58
CA THR A 131 64.38 -2.74 16.77
C THR A 131 64.56 -3.37 18.15
N GLY A 132 63.63 -3.14 19.10
CA GLY A 132 63.65 -3.75 20.44
C GLY A 132 62.87 -5.06 20.54
N ASN A 133 62.89 -5.74 21.69
CA ASN A 133 62.23 -7.05 21.88
C ASN A 133 60.78 -6.91 22.37
N ASN A 134 59.97 -7.97 22.21
CA ASN A 134 58.60 -8.11 22.71
C ASN A 134 57.66 -7.00 22.19
N LEU A 135 57.55 -6.88 20.86
CA LEU A 135 56.61 -5.95 20.23
C LEU A 135 55.23 -6.61 20.07
N ASN A 136 54.20 -5.96 20.60
CA ASN A 136 52.81 -6.32 20.36
C ASN A 136 52.11 -5.23 19.53
N VAL A 137 51.55 -5.61 18.39
CA VAL A 137 50.82 -4.75 17.47
C VAL A 137 49.39 -5.25 17.33
N ASN A 138 48.43 -4.38 17.57
CA ASN A 138 47.00 -4.67 17.42
C ASN A 138 46.31 -3.62 16.55
N ALA A 139 45.91 -3.99 15.35
CA ALA A 139 45.17 -3.13 14.44
C ALA A 139 43.76 -3.66 14.21
N GLY A 140 42.77 -2.79 14.33
CA GLY A 140 41.36 -3.13 14.22
C GLY A 140 40.56 -2.11 13.41
N ALA A 141 39.65 -2.58 12.56
CA ALA A 141 38.67 -1.76 11.87
C ALA A 141 37.31 -2.44 11.98
N THR A 142 36.34 -1.74 12.53
CA THR A 142 34.98 -2.26 12.68
C THR A 142 33.98 -1.29 12.09
N SER A 143 33.23 -1.74 11.09
CA SER A 143 32.13 -0.96 10.51
C SER A 143 30.81 -1.68 10.74
N THR A 144 29.79 -0.91 11.14
CA THR A 144 28.42 -1.40 11.27
C THR A 144 27.48 -0.49 10.49
N THR A 145 26.69 -1.07 9.59
CA THR A 145 25.64 -0.36 8.85
C THR A 145 24.31 -1.01 9.16
N VAL A 146 23.38 -0.24 9.73
CA VAL A 146 22.02 -0.70 10.04
C VAL A 146 21.03 0.14 9.27
N VAL A 147 20.22 -0.51 8.44
CA VAL A 147 19.14 0.13 7.69
C VAL A 147 17.82 -0.52 8.06
N GLY A 148 16.90 0.29 8.55
CA GLY A 148 15.55 -0.13 8.92
C GLY A 148 14.51 0.66 8.17
N THR A 149 13.64 -0.02 7.41
CA THR A 149 12.52 0.61 6.72
C THR A 149 11.22 0.03 7.26
N SER A 150 10.34 0.89 7.78
CA SER A 150 9.03 0.50 8.31
C SER A 150 7.91 1.28 7.63
N GLN A 151 6.95 0.57 7.03
CA GLN A 151 5.81 1.19 6.37
C GLN A 151 4.50 0.55 6.85
N THR A 152 3.56 1.38 7.26
CA THR A 152 2.24 0.90 7.70
C THR A 152 1.13 1.68 7.01
N ASN A 153 0.21 0.96 6.38
CA ASN A 153 -1.03 1.53 5.86
C ASN A 153 -2.24 0.95 6.57
N ASN A 154 -3.18 1.82 6.91
CA ASN A 154 -4.49 1.43 7.40
C ASN A 154 -5.59 2.17 6.63
N ALA A 155 -6.45 1.44 5.95
CA ALA A 155 -7.59 2.01 5.23
C ALA A 155 -8.90 1.44 5.76
N MET A 156 -9.84 2.35 6.05
CA MET A 156 -11.24 2.03 6.24
C MET A 156 -12.05 2.71 5.15
N VAL A 157 -12.71 1.92 4.31
CA VAL A 157 -13.55 2.42 3.24
C VAL A 157 -14.98 1.93 3.46
N SER A 158 -15.92 2.86 3.56
CA SER A 158 -17.35 2.57 3.73
C SER A 158 -18.19 3.30 2.71
N GLN A 159 -19.10 2.57 2.07
CA GLN A 159 -20.03 3.13 1.11
C GLN A 159 -21.47 2.65 1.37
N GLY A 160 -22.43 3.58 1.30
CA GLY A 160 -23.84 3.28 1.47
C GLY A 160 -24.71 4.00 0.44
N SER A 161 -25.68 3.29 -0.12
CA SER A 161 -26.77 3.91 -0.87
C SER A 161 -28.11 3.43 -0.34
N MET A 162 -29.02 4.35 -0.05
CA MET A 162 -30.37 4.05 0.40
C MET A 162 -31.41 4.81 -0.43
N ASN A 163 -32.39 4.08 -0.95
CA ASN A 163 -33.51 4.67 -1.65
C ASN A 163 -34.82 4.29 -0.94
N MET A 164 -35.64 5.30 -0.64
CA MET A 164 -36.94 5.16 -0.02
C MET A 164 -37.99 5.79 -0.91
N VAL A 165 -38.87 4.97 -1.48
CA VAL A 165 -39.98 5.41 -2.32
C VAL A 165 -41.27 5.06 -1.59
N ASN A 166 -41.97 6.09 -1.15
CA ASN A 166 -43.31 5.97 -0.59
C ASN A 166 -44.29 6.64 -1.54
N THR A 167 -45.06 5.84 -2.26
CA THR A 167 -46.10 6.36 -3.16
C THR A 167 -47.46 6.40 -2.49
N GLY A 168 -47.55 6.07 -1.20
CA GLY A 168 -48.78 6.03 -0.39
C GLY A 168 -49.96 5.35 -1.07
N GLY A 169 -51.17 5.52 -0.52
CA GLY A 169 -52.37 5.06 -1.20
C GLY A 169 -52.80 6.01 -2.32
N ASN A 170 -53.39 5.47 -3.39
CA ASN A 170 -53.84 6.26 -4.54
C ASN A 170 -55.23 5.83 -5.00
N ASP A 171 -56.11 6.82 -5.20
CA ASP A 171 -57.52 6.60 -5.56
C ASP A 171 -57.86 7.22 -6.92
N LEU A 172 -58.25 6.40 -7.90
CA LEU A 172 -58.77 6.85 -9.19
C LEU A 172 -60.24 6.46 -9.32
N LEU A 173 -61.12 7.46 -9.23
CA LEU A 173 -62.56 7.27 -9.07
C LEU A 173 -63.38 7.93 -10.20
N ASN A 174 -64.32 7.20 -10.78
CA ASN A 174 -65.33 7.76 -11.69
C ASN A 174 -64.77 8.56 -12.89
N ASN A 175 -63.63 8.14 -13.46
CA ASN A 175 -63.04 8.78 -14.64
C ASN A 175 -63.52 8.12 -15.95
N ILE A 176 -63.53 8.88 -17.04
CA ILE A 176 -63.96 8.44 -18.38
C ILE A 176 -62.79 8.57 -19.37
N GLY A 177 -62.47 7.49 -20.08
CA GLY A 177 -61.26 7.34 -20.89
C GLY A 177 -60.41 6.15 -20.42
N ASN A 178 -59.28 5.87 -21.06
CA ASN A 178 -58.34 4.88 -20.52
C ASN A 178 -57.79 5.41 -19.18
N VAL A 179 -57.80 4.59 -18.13
CA VAL A 179 -57.39 5.01 -16.78
C VAL A 179 -56.20 4.19 -16.33
N SER A 180 -55.10 4.86 -16.01
CA SER A 180 -53.90 4.19 -15.52
C SER A 180 -53.40 4.78 -14.20
N ALA A 181 -52.99 3.89 -13.29
CA ALA A 181 -52.23 4.25 -12.10
C ALA A 181 -50.90 3.51 -12.12
N THR A 182 -49.81 4.27 -12.10
CA THR A 182 -48.45 3.73 -12.02
C THR A 182 -47.78 4.27 -10.77
N THR A 183 -47.46 3.38 -9.83
CA THR A 183 -46.67 3.78 -8.65
C THR A 183 -45.18 3.69 -8.94
N GLY A 184 -44.42 4.72 -8.59
CA GLY A 184 -42.99 4.82 -8.88
C GLY A 184 -42.15 3.64 -8.34
N ALA A 185 -41.23 3.16 -9.18
CA ALA A 185 -40.23 2.17 -8.81
C ALA A 185 -39.11 2.78 -7.96
N GLY A 186 -38.39 1.92 -7.24
CA GLY A 186 -37.22 2.29 -6.44
C GLY A 186 -35.97 1.52 -6.83
N ALA A 187 -34.84 2.21 -6.93
CA ALA A 187 -33.54 1.58 -7.12
C ALA A 187 -32.47 2.16 -6.18
N ALA A 188 -31.65 1.28 -5.60
CA ALA A 188 -30.45 1.65 -4.85
C ALA A 188 -29.23 0.89 -5.39
N GLY A 189 -28.15 1.59 -5.70
CA GLY A 189 -26.94 0.98 -6.24
C GLY A 189 -25.67 1.53 -5.61
N THR A 190 -24.72 0.68 -5.25
CA THR A 190 -23.35 1.10 -4.92
C THR A 190 -22.33 0.46 -5.85
N VAL A 191 -21.36 1.25 -6.29
CA VAL A 191 -20.14 0.76 -6.92
C VAL A 191 -18.96 1.30 -6.14
N GLN A 192 -18.14 0.40 -5.62
CA GLN A 192 -16.93 0.70 -4.88
C GLN A 192 -15.73 0.12 -5.63
N LYS A 193 -14.81 1.00 -6.04
CA LYS A 193 -13.50 0.62 -6.57
C LYS A 193 -12.44 1.11 -5.61
N VAL A 194 -11.65 0.19 -5.06
CA VAL A 194 -10.62 0.53 -4.09
C VAL A 194 -9.27 0.03 -4.59
N THR A 195 -8.36 0.97 -4.78
CA THR A 195 -6.93 0.74 -4.94
C THR A 195 -6.27 1.29 -3.67
N ALA A 196 -5.82 0.45 -2.76
CA ALA A 196 -5.37 0.98 -1.47
C ALA A 196 -4.31 0.13 -0.79
N ASN A 197 -3.64 0.75 0.17
CA ASN A 197 -2.66 0.11 1.05
C ASN A 197 -1.60 -0.65 0.25
N GLU A 198 -0.79 0.10 -0.48
CA GLU A 198 0.40 -0.42 -1.12
C GLU A 198 1.62 0.12 -0.39
N ASN A 199 2.48 -0.78 0.08
CA ASN A 199 3.80 -0.42 0.59
C ASN A 199 4.84 -0.90 -0.43
N THR A 200 5.66 0.02 -0.90
CA THR A 200 6.84 -0.28 -1.70
C THR A 200 8.08 0.20 -0.96
N ALA A 201 9.01 -0.70 -0.67
CA ALA A 201 10.27 -0.37 -0.04
C ALA A 201 11.43 -0.85 -0.92
N LEU A 202 12.33 0.06 -1.26
CA LEU A 202 13.57 -0.25 -1.95
C LEU A 202 14.72 0.16 -1.04
N THR A 203 15.58 -0.77 -0.69
CA THR A 203 16.78 -0.47 0.12
C THR A 203 18.02 -0.94 -0.62
N ILE A 204 18.96 -0.01 -0.81
CA ILE A 204 20.25 -0.28 -1.43
C ILE A 204 21.33 0.10 -0.42
N VAL A 205 22.17 -0.86 -0.06
CA VAL A 205 23.39 -0.61 0.71
C VAL A 205 24.58 -0.80 -0.21
N GLN A 206 25.21 0.30 -0.58
CA GLN A 206 26.43 0.30 -1.37
C GLN A 206 27.66 0.08 -0.48
N PRO A 207 28.72 -0.55 -0.99
CA PRO A 207 29.99 -0.58 -0.28
C PRO A 207 30.50 0.85 -0.05
N ALA A 208 31.27 1.05 1.03
CA ALA A 208 32.02 2.28 1.19
C ALA A 208 33.00 2.47 0.00
N PRO A 209 33.16 3.70 -0.52
CA PRO A 209 34.12 3.96 -1.59
C PRO A 209 35.54 3.57 -1.15
N THR A 210 36.32 3.06 -2.09
CA THR A 210 37.73 2.70 -1.84
C THR A 210 38.51 3.93 -1.40
N THR A 211 39.20 3.81 -0.28
CA THR A 211 40.11 4.86 0.21
C THR A 211 41.49 4.64 -0.39
N VAL A 212 42.01 5.66 -1.07
CA VAL A 212 43.41 5.67 -1.51
C VAL A 212 44.28 5.85 -0.27
N LEU A 213 45.07 4.85 0.07
CA LEU A 213 45.99 4.95 1.19
C LEU A 213 47.12 5.94 0.86
N PRO A 214 47.57 6.75 1.84
CA PRO A 214 48.83 7.45 1.70
C PRO A 214 49.96 6.43 1.52
N PRO A 215 51.04 6.76 0.77
CA PRO A 215 52.18 5.88 0.64
C PRO A 215 52.77 5.61 2.04
N MET A 216 52.70 4.35 2.49
CA MET A 216 53.35 3.90 3.70
C MET A 216 54.78 3.50 3.34
N CYS A 217 55.75 4.06 4.03
CA CYS A 217 57.16 3.94 3.66
C CYS A 217 57.94 3.45 4.87
N GLY A 218 58.04 2.12 5.00
CA GLY A 218 59.14 1.48 5.73
C GLY A 218 60.46 1.55 4.92
N LEU A 219 61.43 0.70 5.26
CA LEU A 219 62.74 0.59 4.60
C LEU A 219 62.71 0.06 3.13
N ASN A 220 61.54 -0.08 2.50
CA ASN A 220 61.32 -0.63 1.14
C ASN A 220 60.40 0.33 0.33
N PRO A 221 60.44 0.39 -1.03
CA PRO A 221 59.70 1.40 -1.79
C PRO A 221 58.19 1.25 -1.62
N CYS A 222 57.54 2.40 -1.44
CA CYS A 222 56.14 2.52 -1.09
C CYS A 222 55.25 1.98 -2.24
N LEU A 223 54.61 0.83 -2.02
CA LEU A 223 53.54 0.36 -2.90
C LEU A 223 52.24 1.05 -2.45
N GLY A 224 51.77 2.00 -3.24
CA GLY A 224 50.40 2.49 -3.11
C GLY A 224 49.44 1.33 -3.42
N GLY A 225 48.71 0.86 -2.42
CA GLY A 225 47.63 -0.11 -2.59
C GLY A 225 46.29 0.60 -2.73
N LEU A 226 45.51 0.25 -3.76
CA LEU A 226 44.05 0.47 -3.71
C LEU A 226 43.46 -0.55 -2.77
N VAL A 227 42.61 -0.11 -1.85
CA VAL A 227 41.97 -1.03 -0.92
C VAL A 227 40.54 -0.63 -0.62
N GLY A 228 39.70 -1.65 -0.40
CA GLY A 228 38.27 -1.51 -0.14
C GLY A 228 37.97 -0.52 0.97
N GLY A 229 36.82 0.16 0.92
CA GLY A 229 36.46 1.24 1.86
C GLY A 229 36.21 0.81 3.32
N ASN A 230 36.65 -0.35 3.77
CA ASN A 230 36.68 -0.74 5.17
C ASN A 230 37.84 -1.71 5.36
N GLY A 231 38.78 -1.38 6.23
CA GLY A 231 39.95 -2.24 6.36
C GLY A 231 41.01 -1.81 7.36
N THR A 232 41.81 -2.80 7.70
CA THR A 232 42.98 -2.65 8.54
C THR A 232 44.24 -2.87 7.74
N TYR A 233 45.16 -1.90 7.82
CA TYR A 233 46.41 -1.85 7.07
C TYR A 233 47.54 -1.76 8.06
N THR A 234 48.30 -2.83 8.20
CA THR A 234 49.44 -2.84 9.13
C THR A 234 50.70 -3.23 8.37
N VAL A 235 51.69 -2.37 8.42
CA VAL A 235 53.06 -2.62 7.96
C VAL A 235 53.94 -2.67 9.20
N VAL A 236 54.66 -3.78 9.41
CA VAL A 236 55.58 -3.93 10.54
C VAL A 236 56.95 -4.37 10.04
N THR A 237 57.96 -3.54 10.26
CA THR A 237 59.37 -3.92 10.14
C THR A 237 59.94 -4.15 11.53
N ASN A 238 60.26 -5.39 11.87
CA ASN A 238 60.77 -5.76 13.19
C ASN A 238 62.13 -6.46 13.10
N THR A 239 63.14 -5.97 13.81
CA THR A 239 64.46 -6.63 13.91
C THR A 239 64.73 -7.24 15.29
N GLY A 240 63.89 -6.99 16.28
CA GLY A 240 63.98 -7.58 17.63
C GLY A 240 63.25 -8.92 17.78
N LYS A 241 63.29 -9.53 18.97
CA LYS A 241 62.68 -10.85 19.23
C LYS A 241 61.23 -10.74 19.70
N ASN A 242 60.43 -11.79 19.51
CA ASN A 242 59.04 -11.93 19.98
C ASN A 242 58.11 -10.84 19.44
N LEU A 243 57.84 -10.87 18.14
CA LEU A 243 56.81 -10.06 17.51
C LEU A 243 55.44 -10.75 17.63
N ASN A 244 54.42 -10.02 18.05
CA ASN A 244 53.03 -10.45 17.94
C ASN A 244 52.22 -9.39 17.19
N VAL A 245 51.60 -9.77 16.07
CA VAL A 245 50.74 -8.87 15.28
C VAL A 245 49.37 -9.48 15.14
N SER A 246 48.34 -8.72 15.55
CA SER A 246 46.94 -9.02 15.26
C SER A 246 46.35 -7.91 14.40
N ASN A 247 45.70 -8.31 13.31
CA ASN A 247 45.16 -7.41 12.32
C ASN A 247 43.75 -7.88 11.91
N ASN A 248 42.70 -7.22 12.38
CA ASN A 248 41.33 -7.70 12.21
C ASN A 248 40.40 -6.64 11.65
N THR A 249 39.68 -6.99 10.59
CA THR A 249 38.56 -6.20 10.05
C THR A 249 37.25 -6.91 10.29
N ASN A 250 36.25 -6.19 10.80
CA ASN A 250 34.89 -6.68 10.94
C ASN A 250 33.91 -5.73 10.24
N ASN A 251 33.11 -6.24 9.32
CA ASN A 251 32.01 -5.50 8.73
C ASN A 251 30.68 -6.18 9.05
N THR A 252 29.72 -5.41 9.57
CA THR A 252 28.35 -5.89 9.81
C THR A 252 27.35 -5.01 9.11
N THR A 253 26.59 -5.58 8.18
CA THR A 253 25.48 -4.92 7.52
C THR A 253 24.18 -5.60 7.90
N VAL A 254 23.24 -4.86 8.48
CA VAL A 254 21.91 -5.34 8.84
C VAL A 254 20.87 -4.51 8.11
N VAL A 255 20.06 -5.16 7.28
CA VAL A 255 18.92 -4.54 6.62
C VAL A 255 17.64 -5.21 7.08
N THR A 256 16.70 -4.40 7.58
CA THR A 256 15.39 -4.85 8.02
C THR A 256 14.30 -4.07 7.31
N THR A 257 13.31 -4.79 6.75
CA THR A 257 12.14 -4.18 6.11
C THR A 257 10.85 -4.72 6.71
N GLY A 258 10.09 -3.86 7.37
CA GLY A 258 8.79 -4.18 7.95
C GLY A 258 7.66 -3.48 7.21
N GLN A 259 6.72 -4.23 6.66
CA GLN A 259 5.57 -3.65 5.97
C GLN A 259 4.26 -4.25 6.48
N SER A 260 3.28 -3.39 6.75
CA SER A 260 1.95 -3.81 7.19
C SER A 260 0.88 -3.04 6.45
N ASN A 261 -0.06 -3.77 5.85
CA ASN A 261 -1.28 -3.20 5.31
C ASN A 261 -2.50 -3.81 6.00
N LYS A 262 -3.45 -2.94 6.35
CA LYS A 262 -4.76 -3.31 6.88
C LYS A 262 -5.85 -2.60 6.10
N LEU A 263 -6.71 -3.38 5.46
CA LEU A 263 -7.88 -2.89 4.76
C LEU A 263 -9.16 -3.42 5.39
N PHE A 264 -10.06 -2.51 5.72
CA PHE A 264 -11.46 -2.81 5.97
C PHE A 264 -12.32 -2.11 4.92
N SER A 265 -13.08 -2.88 4.15
CA SER A 265 -14.01 -2.35 3.15
C SER A 265 -15.42 -2.83 3.40
N MET A 266 -16.37 -1.89 3.42
CA MET A 266 -17.78 -2.16 3.63
C MET A 266 -18.62 -1.47 2.57
N GLN A 267 -19.56 -2.20 1.96
CA GLN A 267 -20.61 -1.60 1.15
C GLN A 267 -22.01 -2.09 1.51
N TYR A 268 -22.98 -1.19 1.38
CA TYR A 268 -24.39 -1.51 1.56
C TYR A 268 -25.28 -0.77 0.55
N ALA A 269 -26.23 -1.49 -0.07
CA ALA A 269 -27.33 -0.91 -0.81
C ALA A 269 -28.67 -1.34 -0.24
N GLY A 270 -29.54 -0.37 0.02
CA GLY A 270 -30.88 -0.58 0.58
C GLY A 270 -31.96 0.06 -0.28
N ASN A 271 -33.00 -0.68 -0.66
CA ASN A 271 -34.16 -0.12 -1.33
C ASN A 271 -35.46 -0.49 -0.62
N PHE A 272 -36.26 0.52 -0.30
CA PHE A 272 -37.55 0.38 0.36
C PHE A 272 -38.62 1.03 -0.51
N VAL A 273 -39.54 0.23 -1.05
CA VAL A 273 -40.68 0.70 -1.84
C VAL A 273 -41.95 0.36 -1.07
N ASN A 274 -42.70 1.38 -0.69
CA ASN A 274 -44.04 1.24 -0.13
C ASN A 274 -45.04 1.84 -1.10
N THR A 275 -45.93 1.01 -1.66
CA THR A 275 -46.93 1.47 -2.61
C THR A 275 -48.31 1.69 -2.01
N GLY A 276 -48.49 1.48 -0.70
CA GLY A 276 -49.79 1.63 -0.01
C GLY A 276 -50.94 0.86 -0.68
N ASP A 277 -52.18 1.25 -0.34
CA ASP A 277 -53.40 0.72 -0.95
C ASP A 277 -53.73 1.51 -2.23
N ASN A 278 -53.89 0.82 -3.37
CA ASN A 278 -54.23 1.47 -4.64
C ASN A 278 -55.60 1.00 -5.11
N LEU A 279 -56.49 1.96 -5.39
CA LEU A 279 -57.88 1.69 -5.74
C LEU A 279 -58.27 2.37 -7.05
N LEU A 280 -58.62 1.56 -8.05
CA LEU A 280 -59.24 2.01 -9.29
C LEU A 280 -60.70 1.57 -9.29
N LYS A 281 -61.64 2.52 -9.20
CA LYS A 281 -63.05 2.20 -9.01
C LYS A 281 -63.99 3.02 -9.90
N LYS A 282 -64.95 2.33 -10.52
CA LYS A 282 -66.04 2.94 -11.33
C LYS A 282 -65.56 3.77 -12.54
N ASN A 283 -64.43 3.40 -13.15
CA ASN A 283 -63.92 4.06 -14.35
C ASN A 283 -64.48 3.41 -15.63
N ILE A 284 -64.54 4.18 -16.73
CA ILE A 284 -65.06 3.74 -18.04
C ILE A 284 -63.97 3.86 -19.11
N GLY A 285 -63.49 2.73 -19.64
CA GLY A 285 -62.35 2.60 -20.55
C GLY A 285 -61.41 1.47 -20.09
N GLY A 286 -60.32 1.22 -20.82
CA GLY A 286 -59.30 0.26 -20.34
C GLY A 286 -58.68 0.74 -19.02
N THR A 287 -58.53 -0.13 -18.03
CA THR A 287 -57.94 0.22 -16.72
C THR A 287 -56.70 -0.58 -16.41
N SER A 288 -55.62 0.08 -15.99
CA SER A 288 -54.37 -0.58 -15.58
C SER A 288 -53.84 -0.05 -14.25
N LEU A 289 -53.39 -0.97 -13.40
CA LEU A 289 -52.67 -0.67 -12.17
C LEU A 289 -51.30 -1.36 -12.20
N THR A 290 -50.23 -0.58 -12.10
CA THR A 290 -48.86 -1.07 -12.03
C THR A 290 -48.19 -0.57 -10.76
N THR A 291 -47.74 -1.48 -9.89
CA THR A 291 -47.00 -1.09 -8.68
C THR A 291 -45.49 -1.20 -8.85
N GLY A 292 -44.75 -0.33 -8.15
CA GLY A 292 -43.32 -0.12 -8.36
C GLY A 292 -42.48 -1.31 -7.91
N ALA A 293 -41.52 -1.73 -8.74
CA ALA A 293 -40.52 -2.72 -8.36
C ALA A 293 -39.40 -2.09 -7.52
N GLY A 294 -38.67 -2.94 -6.79
CA GLY A 294 -37.56 -2.53 -5.96
C GLY A 294 -36.27 -3.26 -6.31
N LEU A 295 -35.22 -2.52 -6.67
CA LEU A 295 -33.93 -3.10 -7.04
C LEU A 295 -32.79 -2.57 -6.16
N GLY A 296 -31.94 -3.49 -5.70
CA GLY A 296 -30.75 -3.15 -4.92
C GLY A 296 -29.52 -3.89 -5.42
N THR A 297 -28.47 -3.16 -5.78
CA THR A 297 -27.24 -3.77 -6.29
C THR A 297 -26.00 -3.20 -5.61
N THR A 298 -25.01 -4.06 -5.41
CA THR A 298 -23.71 -3.65 -4.90
C THR A 298 -22.61 -4.30 -5.74
N LEU A 299 -21.64 -3.53 -6.21
CA LEU A 299 -20.46 -4.04 -6.93
C LEU A 299 -19.18 -3.52 -6.27
N MET A 300 -18.33 -4.44 -5.81
CA MET A 300 -17.02 -4.13 -5.25
C MET A 300 -15.91 -4.67 -6.16
N GLU A 301 -15.00 -3.79 -6.54
CA GLU A 301 -13.75 -4.12 -7.20
C GLU A 301 -12.59 -3.68 -6.30
N LEU A 302 -11.72 -4.64 -5.94
CA LEU A 302 -10.62 -4.39 -5.02
C LEU A 302 -9.28 -4.83 -5.60
N THR A 303 -8.36 -3.87 -5.71
CA THR A 303 -6.95 -4.10 -6.08
C THR A 303 -6.07 -3.43 -5.02
N ALA A 304 -5.82 -4.11 -3.91
CA ALA A 304 -5.29 -3.47 -2.70
C ALA A 304 -4.46 -4.43 -1.85
N ASN A 305 -3.87 -3.91 -0.77
CA ASN A 305 -3.22 -4.70 0.27
C ASN A 305 -2.00 -5.45 -0.29
N LYS A 306 -1.07 -4.67 -0.86
CA LYS A 306 0.15 -5.17 -1.52
C LYS A 306 1.38 -4.66 -0.77
N ASN A 307 2.27 -5.57 -0.40
CA ASN A 307 3.59 -5.21 0.09
C ASN A 307 4.60 -5.68 -0.94
N VAL A 308 5.49 -4.78 -1.34
CA VAL A 308 6.66 -5.12 -2.14
C VAL A 308 7.87 -4.53 -1.47
N ALA A 309 8.87 -5.37 -1.25
CA ALA A 309 10.16 -4.93 -0.76
C ALA A 309 11.29 -5.57 -1.56
N GLY A 310 12.26 -4.73 -1.92
CA GLY A 310 13.50 -5.11 -2.56
C GLY A 310 14.68 -4.64 -1.72
N THR A 311 15.64 -5.52 -1.49
CA THR A 311 16.90 -5.18 -0.83
C THR A 311 18.07 -5.61 -1.68
N ALA A 312 18.98 -4.68 -1.96
CA ALA A 312 20.31 -4.98 -2.50
C ALA A 312 21.38 -4.59 -1.49
N VAL A 313 22.29 -5.52 -1.22
CA VAL A 313 23.48 -5.26 -0.40
C VAL A 313 24.71 -5.67 -1.20
N GLY A 314 25.64 -4.73 -1.38
CA GLY A 314 26.93 -4.95 -2.04
C GLY A 314 26.99 -4.53 -3.51
N SER A 315 28.12 -4.85 -4.14
CA SER A 315 28.43 -4.70 -5.56
C SER A 315 28.86 -6.05 -6.15
N SER A 316 28.83 -6.17 -7.48
CA SER A 316 29.33 -7.32 -8.24
C SER A 316 30.85 -7.54 -8.17
N GLU A 317 31.57 -6.66 -7.48
CA GLU A 317 33.02 -6.62 -7.33
C GLU A 317 33.33 -6.55 -5.82
N MET A 318 33.86 -7.64 -5.24
CA MET A 318 34.15 -7.96 -3.81
C MET A 318 34.79 -6.84 -2.93
N PRO A 319 34.99 -7.07 -1.61
CA PRO A 319 34.11 -7.53 -0.51
C PRO A 319 33.92 -6.40 0.53
N LEU A 320 33.06 -6.58 1.52
CA LEU A 320 32.63 -5.53 2.45
C LEU A 320 33.66 -5.19 3.57
N GLY A 321 34.84 -5.81 3.55
CA GLY A 321 35.99 -5.50 4.38
C GLY A 321 37.26 -6.23 3.94
N GLY A 322 38.43 -5.62 4.15
CA GLY A 322 39.73 -6.23 3.83
C GLY A 322 40.77 -5.99 4.92
N SER A 323 41.48 -7.04 5.33
CA SER A 323 42.65 -6.94 6.21
C SER A 323 43.92 -7.15 5.39
N LEU A 324 44.76 -6.12 5.31
CA LEU A 324 46.08 -6.20 4.68
C LEU A 324 47.16 -6.11 5.75
N LEU A 325 48.05 -7.09 5.75
CA LEU A 325 49.14 -7.20 6.70
C LEU A 325 50.45 -7.49 5.97
N ASP A 326 51.42 -6.58 6.10
CA ASP A 326 52.79 -6.76 5.63
C ASP A 326 53.74 -6.78 6.82
N VAL A 327 54.48 -7.86 6.99
CA VAL A 327 55.39 -8.05 8.12
C VAL A 327 56.75 -8.49 7.62
N VAL A 328 57.74 -7.63 7.80
CA VAL A 328 59.16 -7.93 7.61
C VAL A 328 59.80 -8.12 8.98
N ASN A 329 59.95 -9.38 9.40
CA ASN A 329 60.58 -9.73 10.67
C ASN A 329 61.95 -10.39 10.44
N THR A 330 63.03 -9.71 10.80
CA THR A 330 64.40 -10.27 10.75
C THR A 330 64.91 -10.75 12.12
N GLY A 331 64.14 -10.52 13.20
CA GLY A 331 64.41 -11.07 14.53
C GLY A 331 63.78 -12.46 14.75
N ALA A 332 63.90 -13.00 15.96
CA ALA A 332 63.42 -14.36 16.29
C ALA A 332 61.98 -14.36 16.83
N ASN A 333 61.18 -15.38 16.47
CA ASN A 333 59.80 -15.62 16.90
C ASN A 333 58.81 -14.50 16.52
N ALA A 334 58.05 -14.71 15.45
CA ALA A 334 56.90 -13.87 15.10
C ALA A 334 55.62 -14.70 15.11
N ASN A 335 54.60 -14.18 15.79
CA ASN A 335 53.23 -14.66 15.69
C ASN A 335 52.40 -13.59 14.96
N VAL A 336 51.71 -14.00 13.90
CA VAL A 336 51.03 -13.08 12.99
C VAL A 336 49.65 -13.64 12.71
N SER A 337 48.62 -12.84 12.99
CA SER A 337 47.22 -13.18 12.75
C SER A 337 46.55 -12.05 12.00
N ALA A 338 45.93 -12.38 10.87
CA ALA A 338 45.12 -11.47 10.08
C ALA A 338 43.75 -12.10 9.77
N GLY A 339 42.68 -11.33 9.91
CA GLY A 339 41.33 -11.81 9.66
C GLY A 339 40.42 -10.71 9.11
N ALA A 340 39.51 -11.08 8.21
CA ALA A 340 38.42 -10.23 7.76
C ALA A 340 37.11 -11.01 7.88
N THR A 341 36.14 -10.45 8.61
CA THR A 341 34.82 -11.05 8.79
C THR A 341 33.75 -10.10 8.28
N ASP A 342 33.00 -10.54 7.26
CA ASP A 342 31.86 -9.82 6.72
C ASP A 342 30.57 -10.55 7.10
N THR A 343 29.69 -9.88 7.84
CA THR A 343 28.37 -10.38 8.21
C THR A 343 27.30 -9.52 7.54
N THR A 344 26.46 -10.15 6.71
CA THR A 344 25.28 -9.49 6.12
C THR A 344 24.02 -10.21 6.55
N VAL A 345 23.13 -9.48 7.20
CA VAL A 345 21.81 -9.99 7.61
C VAL A 345 20.75 -9.16 6.91
N VAL A 346 19.94 -9.83 6.08
CA VAL A 346 18.81 -9.21 5.40
C VAL A 346 17.56 -9.94 5.84
N GLY A 347 16.64 -9.20 6.46
CA GLY A 347 15.39 -9.74 6.98
C GLY A 347 14.22 -8.83 6.68
N GLY A 348 13.05 -9.43 6.54
CA GLY A 348 11.83 -8.67 6.36
C GLY A 348 10.60 -9.39 6.90
N SER A 349 9.60 -8.60 7.27
CA SER A 349 8.28 -9.09 7.63
C SER A 349 7.23 -8.28 6.88
N GLN A 350 6.33 -9.00 6.21
CA GLN A 350 5.26 -8.39 5.44
C GLN A 350 3.93 -9.00 5.87
N THR A 351 3.00 -8.16 6.30
CA THR A 351 1.66 -8.57 6.71
C THR A 351 0.61 -7.80 5.94
N ASN A 352 -0.37 -8.53 5.44
CA ASN A 352 -1.51 -7.99 4.74
C ASN A 352 -2.77 -8.58 5.39
N PHE A 353 -3.67 -7.72 5.84
CA PHE A 353 -4.97 -8.13 6.37
C PHE A 353 -6.07 -7.39 5.61
N SER A 354 -7.02 -8.14 5.06
CA SER A 354 -8.16 -7.58 4.33
C SER A 354 -9.45 -8.21 4.83
N LEU A 355 -10.41 -7.38 5.22
CA LEU A 355 -11.76 -7.77 5.58
C LEU A 355 -12.75 -7.00 4.72
N LEU A 356 -13.61 -7.74 4.00
CA LEU A 356 -14.55 -7.19 3.04
C LEU A 356 -15.97 -7.62 3.42
N TRP A 357 -16.89 -6.65 3.44
CA TRP A 357 -18.29 -6.91 3.73
C TRP A 357 -19.21 -6.22 2.74
N GLN A 358 -20.21 -6.96 2.26
CA GLN A 358 -21.19 -6.46 1.31
C GLN A 358 -22.59 -6.91 1.71
N LYS A 359 -23.57 -6.00 1.60
CA LYS A 359 -24.97 -6.33 1.88
C LYS A 359 -25.91 -5.57 0.95
N THR A 360 -26.88 -6.29 0.38
CA THR A 360 -28.07 -5.71 -0.24
C THR A 360 -29.30 -5.97 0.63
N CYS A 361 -30.23 -5.02 0.69
CA CYS A 361 -31.50 -5.20 1.37
C CYS A 361 -32.61 -4.54 0.55
N ASN A 362 -33.54 -5.33 0.04
CA ASN A 362 -34.64 -4.84 -0.79
C ASN A 362 -35.97 -5.28 -0.19
N VAL A 363 -36.81 -4.30 0.11
CA VAL A 363 -38.16 -4.52 0.62
C VAL A 363 -39.14 -3.78 -0.28
N VAL A 364 -40.09 -4.54 -0.83
CA VAL A 364 -41.23 -3.99 -1.55
C VAL A 364 -42.47 -4.38 -0.74
N THR A 365 -43.22 -3.40 -0.28
CA THR A 365 -44.48 -3.59 0.41
C THR A 365 -45.58 -2.97 -0.43
N THR A 366 -46.51 -3.82 -0.85
CA THR A 366 -47.73 -3.42 -1.54
C THR A 366 -48.91 -3.62 -0.60
N GLY A 367 -49.77 -2.62 -0.48
CA GLY A 367 -51.06 -2.75 0.22
C GLY A 367 -52.09 -3.46 -0.66
N VAL A 368 -53.36 -3.25 -0.36
CA VAL A 368 -54.48 -3.75 -1.15
C VAL A 368 -54.51 -3.06 -2.51
N ASN A 369 -54.35 -3.84 -3.58
CA ASN A 369 -54.50 -3.37 -4.95
C ASN A 369 -55.88 -3.80 -5.48
N GLY A 370 -56.80 -2.85 -5.63
CA GLY A 370 -58.19 -3.11 -5.98
C GLY A 370 -58.62 -2.47 -7.29
N VAL A 371 -59.10 -3.27 -8.24
CA VAL A 371 -59.76 -2.81 -9.48
C VAL A 371 -61.23 -3.22 -9.40
N LEU A 372 -62.13 -2.27 -9.15
CA LEU A 372 -63.52 -2.55 -8.77
C LEU A 372 -64.53 -1.81 -9.64
N LYS A 373 -65.48 -2.56 -10.23
CA LYS A 373 -66.63 -1.99 -10.97
C LYS A 373 -66.23 -1.07 -12.14
N ASN A 374 -65.12 -1.38 -12.83
CA ASN A 374 -64.69 -0.65 -14.03
C ASN A 374 -65.29 -1.28 -15.30
N ILE A 375 -65.43 -0.51 -16.38
CA ILE A 375 -65.99 -0.96 -17.67
C ILE A 375 -64.88 -0.91 -18.73
N GLY A 376 -64.35 -2.07 -19.15
CA GLY A 376 -63.26 -2.19 -20.13
C GLY A 376 -62.28 -3.34 -19.80
N VAL A 377 -61.17 -3.45 -20.54
CA VAL A 377 -60.09 -4.41 -20.23
C VAL A 377 -59.35 -3.97 -18.97
N THR A 378 -59.16 -4.87 -18.02
CA THR A 378 -58.49 -4.59 -16.74
C THR A 378 -57.17 -5.36 -16.61
N SER A 379 -56.10 -4.70 -16.17
CA SER A 379 -54.82 -5.34 -15.85
C SER A 379 -54.26 -4.87 -14.50
N THR A 380 -53.64 -5.78 -13.75
CA THR A 380 -52.93 -5.46 -12.51
C THR A 380 -51.59 -6.17 -12.50
N VAL A 381 -50.51 -5.40 -12.37
CA VAL A 381 -49.14 -5.90 -12.28
C VAL A 381 -48.54 -5.42 -10.96
N THR A 382 -48.03 -6.37 -10.17
CA THR A 382 -47.36 -6.06 -8.90
C THR A 382 -45.85 -6.10 -9.04
N GLY A 383 -45.17 -5.10 -8.48
CA GLY A 383 -43.71 -5.01 -8.50
C GLY A 383 -43.04 -6.11 -7.66
N VAL A 384 -41.87 -6.58 -8.12
CA VAL A 384 -41.04 -7.55 -7.40
C VAL A 384 -39.80 -6.90 -6.81
N ALA A 385 -39.30 -7.46 -5.71
CA ALA A 385 -37.99 -7.11 -5.16
C ALA A 385 -36.89 -7.97 -5.80
N GLY A 386 -35.83 -7.34 -6.30
CA GLY A 386 -34.68 -8.02 -6.89
C GLY A 386 -33.37 -7.47 -6.32
N GLY A 387 -32.37 -8.32 -6.12
CA GLY A 387 -31.08 -7.90 -5.61
C GLY A 387 -29.91 -8.69 -6.18
N GLY A 388 -28.73 -8.07 -6.19
CA GLY A 388 -27.50 -8.69 -6.66
C GLY A 388 -26.26 -8.13 -5.95
N VAL A 389 -25.36 -9.03 -5.56
CA VAL A 389 -24.04 -8.69 -5.03
C VAL A 389 -22.99 -9.16 -6.01
N GLY A 390 -22.01 -8.32 -6.32
CA GLY A 390 -20.87 -8.63 -7.17
C GLY A 390 -19.57 -8.29 -6.46
N GLN A 391 -18.63 -9.22 -6.44
CA GLN A 391 -17.31 -9.03 -5.88
C GLN A 391 -16.24 -9.50 -6.85
N SER A 392 -15.23 -8.65 -7.07
CA SER A 392 -13.97 -9.00 -7.70
C SER A 392 -12.83 -8.54 -6.79
N THR A 393 -11.84 -9.41 -6.53
CA THR A 393 -10.74 -9.11 -5.62
C THR A 393 -9.43 -9.68 -6.15
N THR A 394 -8.50 -8.78 -6.45
CA THR A 394 -7.10 -9.08 -6.77
C THR A 394 -6.25 -8.40 -5.70
N ALA A 395 -6.26 -8.96 -4.49
CA ALA A 395 -5.65 -8.35 -3.31
C ALA A 395 -4.84 -9.36 -2.51
N ASN A 396 -3.98 -8.86 -1.60
CA ASN A 396 -3.22 -9.65 -0.62
C ASN A 396 -1.97 -10.37 -1.19
N SER A 397 -1.01 -9.59 -1.69
CA SER A 397 0.28 -10.11 -2.13
C SER A 397 1.44 -9.49 -1.34
N ASN A 398 2.37 -10.35 -0.95
CA ASN A 398 3.64 -9.99 -0.37
C ASN A 398 4.74 -10.44 -1.33
N MET A 399 5.65 -9.54 -1.66
CA MET A 399 6.82 -9.87 -2.47
C MET A 399 8.06 -9.36 -1.78
N TYR A 400 9.03 -10.25 -1.58
CA TYR A 400 10.31 -9.91 -1.02
C TYR A 400 11.42 -10.43 -1.91
N LEU A 401 12.28 -9.54 -2.38
CA LEU A 401 13.45 -9.88 -3.18
C LEU A 401 14.72 -9.37 -2.50
N VAL A 402 15.69 -10.27 -2.36
CA VAL A 402 17.04 -9.95 -1.89
C VAL A 402 18.02 -10.24 -3.01
N THR A 403 18.87 -9.27 -3.34
CA THR A 403 19.89 -9.39 -4.39
C THR A 403 21.24 -8.87 -3.90
N THR A 404 22.31 -9.26 -4.59
CA THR A 404 23.69 -8.85 -4.27
C THR A 404 24.12 -7.56 -4.96
N GLY A 405 23.20 -6.87 -5.63
CA GLY A 405 23.51 -5.63 -6.36
C GLY A 405 22.28 -4.95 -6.96
N PRO A 406 22.40 -3.66 -7.31
CA PRO A 406 21.29 -2.82 -7.75
C PRO A 406 20.66 -3.29 -9.07
N LEU A 407 21.40 -3.99 -9.93
CA LEU A 407 20.86 -4.55 -11.18
C LEU A 407 19.80 -5.64 -10.94
N GLY A 408 19.90 -6.40 -9.84
CA GLY A 408 18.88 -7.40 -9.49
C GLY A 408 17.54 -6.77 -9.10
N LEU A 409 17.54 -5.50 -8.68
CA LEU A 409 16.32 -4.74 -8.37
C LEU A 409 15.59 -4.25 -9.62
N LEU A 410 16.25 -4.18 -10.78
CA LEU A 410 15.59 -3.89 -12.07
C LEU A 410 14.55 -4.96 -12.43
N GLY A 411 14.80 -6.22 -12.06
CA GLY A 411 13.83 -7.31 -12.25
C GLY A 411 12.57 -7.13 -11.39
N LEU A 412 12.70 -6.55 -10.21
CA LEU A 412 11.56 -6.19 -9.35
C LEU A 412 10.80 -4.98 -9.88
N LEU A 413 11.52 -3.95 -10.34
CA LEU A 413 10.91 -2.79 -11.01
C LEU A 413 10.16 -3.19 -12.29
N ALA A 414 10.71 -4.11 -13.08
CA ALA A 414 10.07 -4.62 -14.30
C ALA A 414 8.83 -5.48 -14.03
N PHE A 415 8.67 -6.03 -12.82
CA PHE A 415 7.47 -6.76 -12.40
C PHE A 415 6.41 -5.85 -11.75
N LEU A 416 6.81 -4.62 -11.40
CA LEU A 416 5.96 -3.59 -10.78
C LEU A 416 5.34 -2.62 -11.81
N LEU A 417 5.98 -2.45 -12.97
CA LEU A 417 5.48 -1.76 -14.17
C LEU A 417 4.62 -2.71 -15.01
#